data_AF-A0A514X0K3-F1
#
_entry.id   AF-A0A514X0K3-F1
#
_cell.length_a   1.000
_cell.length_b   1.000
_cell.length_c   1.000
_cell.angle_alpha   90.00
_cell.angle_beta   90.00
_cell.angle_gamma   90.00
#
_symmetry.space_group_name_H-M   'P 1'
#
loop_
_entity.id
_entity.type
_entity.pdbx_description
1 polymer ?
#
loop_
_entity_poly.entity_id
_entity_poly.type
_entity_poly.pdbx_seq_one_letter_code
_entity_poly.pdbx_strand_id
1 'polypeptide(L)'
;MSMKLVVVATLSLISSLALADSMGPQGDKFYEEAAHFANACSEEPCKAPYSTDILYNQKNRTNKLAPDTRETLKKVAWEQAQVWGDTILEGDYASSGRTRLDSVSGYYKENRLVGYKITYSEKAWYTGECNYDGTRDTLKGCKEGRITEVSFVSPDMKTFFTDEDRHADFDSNTVL
;
A
#
# COMPACT_ATOMS: atom_id res chain seq x y z
N MET A 1 -3.80 -27.01 57.67
CA MET A 1 -2.85 -26.60 56.61
C MET A 1 -3.64 -26.45 55.33
N SER A 2 -3.92 -25.22 54.90
CA SER A 2 -4.72 -24.95 53.69
C SER A 2 -3.79 -24.46 52.58
N MET A 3 -3.73 -25.22 51.50
CA MET A 3 -2.88 -24.98 50.34
C MET A 3 -3.59 -23.97 49.42
N LYS A 4 -3.01 -22.78 49.24
CA LYS A 4 -3.51 -21.77 48.30
C LYS A 4 -3.00 -22.10 46.90
N LEU A 5 -3.91 -22.43 46.00
CA LEU A 5 -3.65 -22.59 44.57
C LEU A 5 -3.61 -21.19 43.93
N VAL A 6 -2.44 -20.76 43.45
CA VAL A 6 -2.29 -19.52 42.67
C VAL A 6 -2.41 -19.90 41.20
N VAL A 7 -3.51 -19.51 40.56
CA VAL A 7 -3.70 -19.62 39.11
C VAL A 7 -2.99 -18.44 38.47
N VAL A 8 -1.81 -18.68 37.89
CA VAL A 8 -1.10 -17.71 37.06
C VAL A 8 -1.71 -17.74 35.67
N ALA A 9 -2.54 -16.74 35.35
CA ALA A 9 -3.03 -16.53 34.01
C ALA A 9 -1.89 -15.96 33.15
N THR A 10 -1.29 -16.80 32.30
CA THR A 10 -0.33 -16.37 31.29
C THR A 10 -1.09 -15.68 30.16
N LEU A 11 -1.12 -14.34 30.20
CA LEU A 11 -1.50 -13.50 29.05
C LEU A 11 -0.50 -13.80 27.91
N SER A 12 -0.96 -14.58 26.93
CA SER A 12 -0.25 -14.75 25.67
C SER A 12 -0.48 -13.48 24.86
N LEU A 13 0.48 -12.55 24.90
CA LEU A 13 0.59 -11.45 23.95
C LEU A 13 0.91 -12.06 22.59
N ILE A 14 -0.13 -12.32 21.80
CA ILE A 14 0.03 -12.63 20.39
C ILE A 14 0.31 -11.28 19.73
N SER A 15 1.59 -10.94 19.60
CA SER A 15 2.02 -9.81 18.78
C SER A 15 1.58 -10.11 17.35
N SER A 16 0.55 -9.41 16.88
CA SER A 16 0.19 -9.39 15.46
C SER A 16 1.41 -8.88 14.71
N LEU A 17 2.19 -9.78 14.10
CA LEU A 17 3.23 -9.37 13.18
C LEU A 17 2.52 -8.64 12.04
N ALA A 18 2.78 -7.35 11.89
CA ALA A 18 2.38 -6.55 10.74
C ALA A 18 3.09 -7.13 9.50
N LEU A 19 2.52 -8.19 8.94
CA LEU A 19 2.98 -8.78 7.69
C LEU A 19 2.22 -8.09 6.56
N ALA A 20 2.70 -6.89 6.23
CA ALA A 20 2.33 -6.19 5.01
C ALA A 20 2.66 -7.05 3.79
N ASP A 21 3.84 -7.66 3.80
CA ASP A 21 4.42 -8.29 2.63
C ASP A 21 4.03 -9.77 2.50
N SER A 22 3.75 -10.18 1.27
CA SER A 22 3.56 -11.58 0.92
C SER A 22 4.75 -12.06 0.11
N MET A 23 5.28 -13.24 0.45
CA MET A 23 6.44 -13.83 -0.22
C MET A 23 6.04 -15.14 -0.89
N GLY A 24 5.84 -15.08 -2.20
CA GLY A 24 5.53 -16.23 -3.04
C GLY A 24 6.78 -17.00 -3.48
N PRO A 25 6.60 -18.05 -4.31
CA PRO A 25 7.71 -18.74 -4.94
C PRO A 25 8.56 -17.75 -5.75
N GLN A 26 9.88 -17.72 -5.53
CA GLN A 26 10.83 -16.78 -6.15
C GLN A 26 10.70 -15.32 -5.67
N GLY A 27 10.11 -15.07 -4.50
CA GLY A 27 9.96 -13.73 -3.96
C GLY A 27 11.27 -12.93 -3.85
N ASP A 28 12.37 -13.53 -3.40
CA ASP A 28 13.68 -12.87 -3.32
C ASP A 28 14.16 -12.35 -4.68
N LYS A 29 13.99 -13.16 -5.75
CA LYS A 29 14.35 -12.75 -7.11
C LYS A 29 13.46 -11.61 -7.61
N PHE A 30 12.19 -11.64 -7.23
CA PHE A 30 11.26 -10.59 -7.60
C PHE A 30 11.61 -9.27 -6.90
N TYR A 31 12.00 -9.31 -5.62
CA TYR A 31 12.45 -8.14 -4.87
C TYR A 31 13.69 -7.51 -5.51
N GLU A 32 14.71 -8.31 -5.81
CA GLU A 32 15.92 -7.86 -6.53
C GLU A 32 15.58 -7.23 -7.88
N GLU A 33 14.69 -7.87 -8.64
CA GLU A 33 14.30 -7.40 -9.96
C GLU A 33 13.46 -6.10 -9.92
N ALA A 34 12.62 -5.93 -8.89
CA ALA A 34 11.90 -4.67 -8.65
C ALA A 34 12.85 -3.53 -8.29
N ALA A 35 13.89 -3.80 -7.48
CA ALA A 35 14.93 -2.81 -7.15
C ALA A 35 15.71 -2.38 -8.40
N HIS A 36 16.08 -3.32 -9.28
CA HIS A 36 16.70 -2.99 -10.56
C HIS A 36 15.79 -2.14 -11.45
N PHE A 37 14.50 -2.47 -11.52
CA PHE A 37 13.52 -1.67 -12.25
C PHE A 37 13.40 -0.25 -11.67
N ALA A 38 13.27 -0.11 -10.35
CA ALA A 38 13.18 1.19 -9.69
C ALA A 38 14.39 2.08 -9.99
N ASN A 39 15.59 1.49 -9.95
CA ASN A 39 16.82 2.19 -10.32
C ASN A 39 16.85 2.58 -11.81
N ALA A 40 16.51 1.64 -12.70
CA ALA A 40 16.50 1.87 -14.14
C ALA A 40 15.48 2.93 -14.59
N CYS A 41 14.35 3.03 -13.89
CA CYS A 41 13.27 3.98 -14.15
C CYS A 41 13.25 5.17 -13.18
N SER A 42 14.40 5.50 -12.57
CA SER A 42 14.57 6.73 -11.78
C SER A 42 14.43 8.00 -12.62
N GLU A 43 14.62 7.88 -13.93
CA GLU A 43 14.47 8.93 -14.93
C GLU A 43 13.57 8.42 -16.07
N GLU A 44 12.87 9.33 -16.77
CA GLU A 44 12.11 9.00 -17.97
C GLU A 44 12.89 9.39 -19.24
N PRO A 45 13.01 8.50 -20.25
CA PRO A 45 12.55 7.11 -20.25
C PRO A 45 13.43 6.19 -19.41
N CYS A 46 12.89 5.04 -18.99
CA CYS A 46 13.64 4.00 -18.30
C CYS A 46 14.90 3.59 -19.07
N LYS A 47 15.98 3.31 -18.34
CA LYS A 47 17.22 2.75 -18.88
C LYS A 47 16.97 1.30 -19.34
N ALA A 48 17.41 0.98 -20.56
CA ALA A 48 17.35 -0.37 -21.10
C ALA A 48 18.05 -1.39 -20.17
N PRO A 49 17.57 -2.65 -20.07
CA PRO A 49 16.52 -3.28 -20.88
C PRO A 49 15.09 -3.06 -20.35
N TYR A 50 14.89 -2.14 -19.41
CA TYR A 50 13.61 -1.92 -18.74
C TYR A 50 12.70 -0.95 -19.50
N SER A 51 11.39 -1.17 -19.38
CA SER A 51 10.36 -0.24 -19.83
C SER A 51 9.13 -0.32 -18.93
N THR A 52 8.28 0.70 -19.02
CA THR A 52 7.01 0.78 -18.26
C THR A 52 5.86 1.14 -19.21
N ASP A 53 4.66 0.64 -18.94
CA ASP A 53 3.42 1.07 -19.58
C ASP A 53 2.30 1.21 -18.54
N ILE A 54 1.48 2.24 -18.68
CA ILE A 54 0.30 2.43 -17.83
C ILE A 54 -0.78 1.46 -18.31
N LEU A 55 -1.10 0.51 -17.45
CA LEU A 55 -2.13 -0.50 -17.68
C LEU A 55 -3.47 -0.11 -17.08
N TYR A 56 -3.47 0.67 -16.02
CA TYR A 56 -4.69 1.20 -15.41
C TYR A 56 -4.44 2.58 -14.83
N ASN A 57 -5.41 3.48 -14.99
CA ASN A 57 -5.41 4.79 -14.36
C ASN A 57 -6.84 5.26 -14.09
N GLN A 58 -7.17 5.46 -12.82
CA GLN A 58 -8.50 5.85 -12.36
C GLN A 58 -8.89 7.26 -12.85
N LYS A 59 -7.96 8.22 -12.84
CA LYS A 59 -8.20 9.62 -13.24
C LYS A 59 -8.51 9.73 -14.74
N ASN A 60 -7.73 9.04 -15.57
CA ASN A 60 -7.84 9.08 -17.03
C ASN A 60 -8.73 7.95 -17.59
N ARG A 61 -9.35 7.15 -16.71
CA ARG A 61 -10.23 6.01 -17.06
C ARG A 61 -9.58 5.01 -18.02
N THR A 62 -8.26 4.87 -17.96
CA THR A 62 -7.53 3.86 -18.75
C THR A 62 -7.63 2.51 -18.05
N ASN A 63 -7.95 1.45 -18.80
CA ASN A 63 -7.97 0.09 -18.27
C ASN A 63 -7.64 -0.93 -19.37
N LYS A 64 -6.39 -1.37 -19.39
CA LYS A 64 -5.84 -2.44 -20.24
C LYS A 64 -5.71 -3.77 -19.48
N LEU A 65 -6.05 -3.81 -18.20
CA LEU A 65 -5.95 -5.02 -17.37
C LEU A 65 -7.15 -5.94 -17.62
N ALA A 66 -6.90 -7.25 -17.54
CA ALA A 66 -7.98 -8.22 -17.43
C ALA A 66 -8.76 -7.97 -16.11
N PRO A 67 -10.09 -8.23 -16.08
CA PRO A 67 -10.91 -8.00 -14.89
C PRO A 67 -10.35 -8.68 -13.64
N ASP A 68 -9.99 -9.95 -13.71
CA ASP A 68 -9.48 -10.72 -12.57
C ASP A 68 -8.15 -10.15 -12.05
N THR A 69 -7.23 -9.77 -12.96
CA THR A 69 -5.97 -9.11 -12.60
C THR A 69 -6.24 -7.81 -11.84
N ARG A 70 -7.19 -7.00 -12.31
CA ARG A 70 -7.53 -5.74 -11.65
C ARG A 70 -8.13 -5.95 -10.26
N GLU A 71 -9.04 -6.92 -10.10
CA GLU A 71 -9.63 -7.21 -8.79
C GLU A 71 -8.60 -7.78 -7.80
N THR A 72 -7.66 -8.61 -8.26
CA THR A 72 -6.53 -9.06 -7.42
C THR A 72 -5.65 -7.89 -6.99
N LEU A 73 -5.29 -6.98 -7.89
CA LEU A 73 -4.47 -5.81 -7.55
C LEU A 73 -5.20 -4.86 -6.59
N LYS A 74 -6.52 -4.73 -6.68
CA LYS A 74 -7.31 -3.99 -5.69
C LYS A 74 -7.27 -4.65 -4.31
N LYS A 75 -7.28 -5.98 -4.25
CA LYS A 75 -7.14 -6.74 -3.00
C LYS A 75 -5.77 -6.48 -2.37
N VAL A 76 -4.70 -6.54 -3.16
CA VAL A 76 -3.34 -6.22 -2.70
C VAL A 76 -3.26 -4.78 -2.18
N ALA A 77 -3.81 -3.81 -2.93
CA ALA A 77 -3.86 -2.42 -2.48
C ALA A 77 -4.58 -2.27 -1.12
N TRP A 78 -5.73 -2.94 -0.95
CA TRP A 78 -6.47 -2.93 0.31
C TRP A 78 -5.68 -3.56 1.46
N GLU A 79 -5.02 -4.70 1.22
CA GLU A 79 -4.20 -5.39 2.23
C GLU A 79 -3.04 -4.51 2.71
N GLN A 80 -2.32 -3.89 1.78
CA GLN A 80 -1.17 -3.03 2.11
C GLN A 80 -1.61 -1.73 2.80
N ALA A 81 -2.73 -1.14 2.39
CA ALA A 81 -3.30 0.04 3.05
C ALA A 81 -3.69 -0.17 4.53
N GLN A 82 -3.88 -1.42 4.97
CA GLN A 82 -4.15 -1.68 6.39
C GLN A 82 -2.94 -1.39 7.29
N VAL A 83 -1.74 -1.30 6.71
CA VAL A 83 -0.48 -1.10 7.43
C VAL A 83 -0.27 0.37 7.81
N TRP A 84 -0.89 1.32 7.11
CA TRP A 84 -0.74 2.75 7.39
C TRP A 84 -1.06 3.10 8.83
N GLY A 85 -2.04 2.42 9.43
CA GLY A 85 -2.43 2.58 10.83
C GLY A 85 -1.26 2.51 11.80
N ASP A 86 -0.27 1.66 11.49
CA ASP A 86 0.90 1.41 12.32
C ASP A 86 2.13 2.22 11.89
N THR A 87 2.21 2.69 10.63
CA THR A 87 3.43 3.32 10.07
C THR A 87 3.35 4.84 9.85
N ILE A 88 2.16 5.39 9.58
CA ILE A 88 1.99 6.81 9.21
C ILE A 88 0.95 7.49 10.06
N LEU A 89 -0.06 6.74 10.51
CA LEU A 89 -1.21 7.37 11.13
C LEU A 89 -0.96 7.82 12.56
N GLU A 90 0.07 7.35 13.28
CA GLU A 90 0.62 7.73 14.61
C GLU A 90 -0.31 8.48 15.63
N GLY A 91 -1.64 8.42 15.45
CA GLY A 91 -2.64 9.29 16.08
C GLY A 91 -3.04 10.57 15.32
N ASP A 92 -2.28 11.01 14.32
CA ASP A 92 -2.43 12.31 13.64
C ASP A 92 -3.31 12.30 12.39
N TYR A 93 -3.85 11.14 12.01
CA TYR A 93 -4.72 11.02 10.86
C TYR A 93 -5.93 10.13 11.13
N ALA A 94 -7.08 10.53 10.60
CA ALA A 94 -8.27 9.70 10.52
C ALA A 94 -8.47 9.23 9.08
N SER A 95 -8.58 7.92 8.85
CA SER A 95 -8.80 7.36 7.52
C SER A 95 -10.24 6.87 7.31
N SER A 96 -10.73 6.89 6.07
CA SER A 96 -12.12 6.53 5.74
C SER A 96 -12.40 5.03 5.62
N GLY A 97 -11.36 4.19 5.62
CA GLY A 97 -11.39 2.75 5.39
C GLY A 97 -11.60 2.34 3.92
N ARG A 98 -11.61 3.30 2.99
CA ARG A 98 -11.96 3.06 1.57
C ARG A 98 -10.75 3.23 0.65
N THR A 99 -9.91 2.21 0.63
CA THR A 99 -8.76 2.12 -0.28
C THR A 99 -9.21 2.06 -1.73
N ARG A 100 -8.52 2.83 -2.59
CA ARG A 100 -8.75 2.90 -4.03
C ARG A 100 -7.44 2.61 -4.76
N LEU A 101 -7.48 1.69 -5.71
CA LEU A 101 -6.41 1.54 -6.69
C LEU A 101 -6.46 2.75 -7.63
N ASP A 102 -5.40 3.55 -7.69
CA ASP A 102 -5.33 4.77 -8.50
C ASP A 102 -4.67 4.53 -9.85
N SER A 103 -3.55 3.81 -9.86
CA SER A 103 -2.84 3.46 -11.09
C SER A 103 -2.11 2.13 -10.98
N VAL A 104 -1.94 1.49 -12.14
CA VAL A 104 -1.10 0.30 -12.31
C VAL A 104 -0.20 0.55 -13.51
N SER A 105 1.11 0.48 -13.28
CA SER A 105 2.09 0.40 -14.35
C SER A 105 2.60 -1.03 -14.43
N GLY A 106 2.57 -1.63 -15.61
CA GLY A 106 3.30 -2.86 -15.88
C GLY A 106 4.75 -2.50 -16.15
N TYR A 107 5.68 -3.21 -15.52
CA TYR A 107 7.08 -3.06 -15.86
C TYR A 107 7.66 -4.30 -16.51
N TYR A 108 8.48 -4.04 -17.51
CA TYR A 108 8.93 -5.02 -18.48
C TYR A 108 10.44 -5.02 -18.56
N LYS A 109 11.00 -6.18 -18.90
CA LYS A 109 12.41 -6.38 -19.24
C LYS A 109 12.45 -7.17 -20.53
N GLU A 110 13.07 -6.60 -21.57
CA GLU A 110 13.09 -7.23 -22.90
C GLU A 110 11.68 -7.63 -23.38
N ASN A 111 10.71 -6.73 -23.20
CA ASN A 111 9.29 -6.91 -23.54
C ASN A 111 8.54 -8.02 -22.76
N ARG A 112 9.17 -8.69 -21.80
CA ARG A 112 8.49 -9.62 -20.89
C ARG A 112 7.98 -8.87 -19.67
N LEU A 113 6.73 -9.10 -19.27
CA LEU A 113 6.19 -8.56 -18.02
C LEU A 113 6.95 -9.16 -16.83
N VAL A 114 7.48 -8.28 -15.99
CA VAL A 114 8.26 -8.64 -14.81
C VAL A 114 7.52 -8.37 -13.51
N GLY A 115 6.59 -7.41 -13.53
CA GLY A 115 5.68 -7.16 -12.41
C GLY A 115 4.80 -5.95 -12.64
N TYR A 116 4.13 -5.54 -11.57
CA TYR A 116 3.27 -4.36 -11.52
C TYR A 116 3.78 -3.42 -10.44
N LYS A 117 3.79 -2.13 -10.75
CA LYS A 117 3.90 -1.05 -9.76
C LYS A 117 2.51 -0.47 -9.58
N ILE A 118 1.93 -0.65 -8.41
CA ILE A 118 0.60 -0.13 -8.08
C ILE A 118 0.71 1.12 -7.23
N THR A 119 -0.16 2.08 -7.48
CA THR A 119 -0.37 3.24 -6.61
C THR A 119 -1.81 3.19 -6.14
N TYR A 120 -2.00 3.35 -4.85
CA TYR A 120 -3.30 3.31 -4.21
C TYR A 120 -3.38 4.33 -3.11
N SER A 121 -4.60 4.74 -2.78
CA SER A 121 -4.82 5.77 -1.80
C SER A 121 -6.13 5.59 -1.05
N GLU A 122 -6.23 6.25 0.09
CA GLU A 122 -7.44 6.32 0.87
C GLU A 122 -7.74 7.74 1.29
N LYS A 123 -9.03 8.09 1.30
CA LYS A 123 -9.43 9.40 1.80
C LYS A 123 -9.16 9.45 3.31
N ALA A 124 -8.51 10.52 3.73
CA ALA A 124 -8.14 10.75 5.12
C ALA A 124 -8.25 12.23 5.50
N TRP A 125 -8.13 12.49 6.80
CA TRP A 125 -8.11 13.82 7.37
C TRP A 125 -6.91 13.93 8.32
N TYR A 126 -6.18 15.03 8.23
CA TYR A 126 -5.14 15.34 9.21
C TYR A 126 -5.79 15.88 10.49
N THR A 127 -5.58 15.17 11.59
CA THR A 127 -6.21 15.44 12.89
C THR A 127 -5.30 16.16 13.87
N GLY A 128 -3.99 16.29 13.59
CA GLY A 128 -3.03 16.97 14.46
C GLY A 128 -3.30 18.47 14.68
N GLU A 129 -4.03 19.12 13.78
CA GLU A 129 -4.34 20.56 13.84
C GLU A 129 -5.83 20.89 14.04
N CYS A 130 -6.69 19.89 14.25
CA CYS A 130 -8.13 20.10 14.46
C CYS A 130 -8.62 19.46 15.76
N ASN A 131 -9.79 19.89 16.24
CA ASN A 131 -10.44 19.33 17.43
C ASN A 131 -11.17 18.01 17.09
N TYR A 132 -10.45 17.01 16.60
CA TYR A 132 -11.01 15.70 16.33
C TYR A 132 -11.22 14.92 17.62
N ASP A 133 -12.46 14.46 17.85
CA ASP A 133 -12.87 13.72 19.06
C ASP A 133 -13.19 12.24 18.78
N GLY A 134 -12.84 11.74 17.59
CA GLY A 134 -13.20 10.40 17.13
C GLY A 134 -14.54 10.34 16.37
N THR A 135 -15.27 11.44 16.22
CA THR A 135 -16.55 11.48 15.52
C THR A 135 -16.45 12.07 14.12
N ARG A 136 -17.33 11.64 13.22
CA ARG A 136 -17.34 12.13 11.84
C ARG A 136 -17.65 13.62 11.72
N ASP A 137 -18.39 14.20 12.67
CA ASP A 137 -18.77 15.60 12.61
C ASP A 137 -17.59 16.55 12.87
N THR A 138 -16.65 16.17 13.75
CA THR A 138 -15.46 16.97 14.03
C THR A 138 -14.44 16.95 12.88
N LEU A 139 -14.49 15.94 12.00
CA LEU A 139 -13.68 15.89 10.76
C LEU A 139 -13.91 17.06 9.81
N LYS A 140 -15.07 17.74 9.88
CA LYS A 140 -15.37 18.90 9.02
C LYS A 140 -14.40 20.07 9.22
N GLY A 141 -13.80 20.17 10.42
CA GLY A 141 -12.78 21.17 10.73
C GLY A 141 -11.36 20.75 10.40
N CYS A 142 -11.16 19.50 9.94
CA CYS A 142 -9.86 18.92 9.68
C CYS A 142 -9.48 19.04 8.21
N LYS A 143 -8.17 19.09 7.93
CA LYS A 143 -7.68 19.17 6.56
C LYS A 143 -7.93 17.84 5.86
N GLU A 144 -8.79 17.85 4.86
CA GLU A 144 -9.11 16.67 4.06
C GLU A 144 -8.03 16.43 3.00
N GLY A 145 -7.72 15.15 2.75
CA GLY A 145 -6.77 14.75 1.72
C GLY A 145 -6.83 13.25 1.46
N ARG A 146 -5.73 12.71 0.93
CA ARG A 146 -5.56 11.28 0.71
C ARG A 146 -4.19 10.82 1.17
N ILE A 147 -4.15 9.67 1.84
CA ILE A 147 -2.90 8.93 2.06
C ILE A 147 -2.66 8.11 0.80
N THR A 148 -1.46 8.17 0.24
CA THR A 148 -1.09 7.47 -1.00
C THR A 148 0.16 6.63 -0.77
N GLU A 149 0.15 5.38 -1.20
CA GLU A 149 1.29 4.47 -1.14
C GLU A 149 1.53 3.79 -2.49
N VAL A 150 2.69 3.18 -2.60
CA VAL A 150 3.13 2.44 -3.76
C VAL A 150 3.62 1.06 -3.34
N SER A 151 3.25 0.03 -4.10
CA SER A 151 3.75 -1.33 -3.90
C SER A 151 4.18 -1.97 -5.22
N PHE A 152 5.10 -2.92 -5.12
CA PHE A 152 5.46 -3.83 -6.19
C PHE A 152 4.70 -5.14 -6.05
N VAL A 153 4.24 -5.70 -7.17
CA VAL A 153 3.48 -6.96 -7.21
C VAL A 153 4.01 -7.87 -8.32
N SER A 154 4.27 -9.13 -7.99
CA SER A 154 4.79 -10.11 -8.94
C SER A 154 3.78 -10.43 -10.05
N PRO A 155 4.23 -10.95 -11.21
CA PRO A 155 3.32 -11.26 -12.31
C PRO A 155 2.26 -12.30 -11.96
N ASP A 156 2.58 -13.21 -11.05
CA ASP A 156 1.67 -14.25 -10.53
C ASP A 156 0.87 -13.79 -9.30
N MET A 157 1.06 -12.53 -8.86
CA MET A 157 0.39 -11.89 -7.73
C MET A 157 0.62 -12.57 -6.37
N LYS A 158 1.65 -13.41 -6.25
CA LYS A 158 1.96 -14.15 -5.02
C LYS A 158 3.00 -13.45 -4.15
N THR A 159 3.77 -12.54 -4.73
CA THR A 159 4.72 -11.71 -3.99
C THR A 159 4.32 -10.26 -4.14
N PHE A 160 4.22 -9.54 -3.03
CA PHE A 160 4.03 -8.10 -3.05
C PHE A 160 4.61 -7.47 -1.80
N PHE A 161 5.10 -6.25 -1.96
CA PHE A 161 5.71 -5.47 -0.89
C PHE A 161 5.65 -3.98 -1.20
N THR A 162 5.68 -3.15 -0.16
CA THR A 162 5.69 -1.69 -0.28
C THR A 162 7.00 -1.20 -0.90
N ASP A 163 6.93 -0.15 -1.73
CA ASP A 163 8.11 0.56 -2.22
C ASP A 163 8.76 1.32 -1.05
N GLU A 164 9.80 0.74 -0.43
CA GLU A 164 10.44 1.28 0.78
C GLU A 164 11.02 2.70 0.59
N ASP A 165 11.39 3.08 -0.64
CA ASP A 165 11.86 4.43 -0.97
C ASP A 165 10.71 5.46 -1.06
N ARG A 166 9.46 4.98 -1.05
CA ARG A 166 8.23 5.78 -1.14
C ARG A 166 7.25 5.40 -0.05
N HIS A 167 7.56 5.82 1.17
CA HIS A 167 6.62 5.78 2.28
C HIS A 167 5.29 6.41 1.88
N ALA A 168 4.19 5.93 2.46
CA ALA A 168 2.92 6.57 2.20
C ALA A 168 2.94 8.04 2.66
N ASP A 169 2.26 8.86 1.89
CA ASP A 169 2.29 10.30 2.04
C ASP A 169 0.86 10.86 2.07
N PHE A 170 0.64 11.90 2.85
CA PHE A 170 -0.64 12.59 2.92
C PHE A 170 -0.62 13.83 2.03
N ASP A 171 -1.46 13.83 0.99
CA ASP A 171 -1.66 14.99 0.13
C ASP A 171 -3.06 15.59 0.30
N SER A 172 -3.09 16.85 0.75
CA SER A 172 -4.30 17.67 0.85
C SER A 172 -4.63 18.47 -0.42
N ASN A 173 -3.71 18.53 -1.38
CA ASN A 173 -3.90 19.26 -2.64
C ASN A 173 -4.60 18.40 -3.70
N THR A 174 -4.81 17.12 -3.42
CA THR A 174 -5.63 16.23 -4.25
C THR A 174 -7.10 16.63 -4.08
N VAL A 175 -7.56 17.58 -4.90
CA VAL A 175 -8.98 17.92 -5.03
C VAL A 175 -9.72 16.67 -5.54
N LEU A 176 -10.70 16.21 -4.75
CA LEU A 176 -11.53 15.03 -5.04
C LEU A 176 -12.39 15.16 -6.30
#